data_AF-A0A966MXT7-F1
#
_entry.id   AF-A0A966MXT7-F1
#
_cell.length_a   1.000
_cell.length_b   1.000
_cell.length_c   1.000
_cell.angle_alpha   90.00
_cell.angle_beta   90.00
_cell.angle_gamma   90.00
#
_symmetry.space_group_name_H-M   'P 1'
#
loop_
_entity.id
_entity.type
_entity.pdbx_description
1 polymer ?
#
loop_
_entity_poly.entity_id
_entity_poly.type
_entity_poly.pdbx_seq_one_letter_code
_entity_poly.pdbx_strand_id
1 'polypeptide(L)'
;LHERVRAALESHVDDRDAIIGEVRSTFKQARSETLTKVVTDVAHFAYARGVFTACDTAGKVCWVVDANGPACADAEDNALAGAIRHGEAFPTGQLHPLAHDGCRCLVIPADK
;
A
#
# COMPACT_ATOMS: atom_id res chain seq x y z
N LEU A 1 6.23 9.90 -16.50
CA LEU A 1 5.57 9.63 -17.80
C LEU A 1 5.86 10.73 -18.81
N HIS A 2 5.54 12.00 -18.49
CA HIS A 2 5.80 13.15 -19.36
C HIS A 2 7.22 13.20 -19.93
N GLU A 3 8.26 13.15 -19.08
CA GLU A 3 9.66 13.17 -19.55
C GLU A 3 10.02 11.99 -20.46
N ARG A 4 9.45 10.80 -20.19
CA ARG A 4 9.67 9.61 -21.03
C ARG A 4 9.02 9.76 -22.41
N VAL A 5 7.85 10.38 -22.48
CA VAL A 5 7.18 10.69 -23.75
C VAL A 5 7.94 11.76 -24.52
N ARG A 6 8.46 12.80 -23.83
CA ARG A 6 9.32 13.82 -24.45
C ARG A 6 10.58 13.20 -25.05
N ALA A 7 11.28 12.35 -24.30
CA ALA A 7 12.48 11.68 -24.78
C ALA A 7 12.23 10.83 -26.05
N ALA A 8 11.07 10.15 -26.13
CA ALA A 8 10.69 9.39 -27.32
C ALA A 8 10.47 10.29 -28.56
N LEU A 9 9.90 11.47 -28.37
CA LEU A 9 9.72 12.46 -29.44
C LEU A 9 11.07 13.01 -29.93
N GLU A 10 12.01 13.25 -29.02
CA GLU A 10 13.36 13.75 -29.34
C GLU A 10 14.25 12.68 -29.99
N SER A 11 14.06 11.40 -29.65
CA SER A 11 14.87 10.29 -30.19
C SER A 11 14.49 9.86 -31.60
N HIS A 12 13.26 10.17 -32.04
CA HIS A 12 12.68 9.70 -33.29
C HIS A 12 12.04 10.83 -34.11
N VAL A 13 12.69 12.00 -34.17
CA VAL A 13 12.17 13.26 -34.78
C VAL A 13 11.49 13.07 -36.13
N ASP A 14 12.00 12.17 -36.99
CA ASP A 14 11.49 11.93 -38.35
C ASP A 14 10.86 10.54 -38.57
N ASP A 15 10.76 9.71 -37.53
CA ASP A 15 10.18 8.38 -37.61
C ASP A 15 8.91 8.30 -36.76
N ARG A 16 7.80 8.69 -37.38
CA ARG A 16 6.47 8.70 -36.74
C ARG A 16 6.09 7.33 -36.18
N ASP A 17 6.41 6.25 -36.89
CA ASP A 17 5.99 4.92 -36.49
C ASP A 17 6.84 4.43 -35.29
N ALA A 18 8.13 4.79 -35.24
CA ALA A 18 8.98 4.59 -34.07
C ALA A 18 8.49 5.40 -32.85
N ILE A 19 8.16 6.70 -33.02
CA ILE A 19 7.56 7.52 -31.94
C ILE A 19 6.31 6.83 -31.38
N ILE A 20 5.38 6.43 -32.26
CA ILE A 20 4.12 5.80 -31.84
C ILE A 20 4.40 4.48 -31.10
N GLY A 21 5.35 3.68 -31.59
CA GLY A 21 5.78 2.43 -30.96
C GLY A 21 6.30 2.65 -29.54
N GLU A 22 7.23 3.59 -29.37
CA GLU A 22 7.87 3.87 -28.08
C GLU A 22 6.90 4.51 -27.08
N VAL A 23 6.08 5.46 -27.49
CA VAL A 23 5.06 6.08 -26.63
C VAL A 23 4.05 5.03 -26.16
N ARG A 24 3.60 4.13 -27.04
CA ARG A 24 2.70 3.02 -26.66
C ARG A 24 3.37 2.07 -25.67
N SER A 25 4.63 1.72 -25.89
CA SER A 25 5.40 0.87 -24.98
C SER A 25 5.53 1.51 -23.60
N THR A 26 5.95 2.78 -23.55
CA THR A 26 6.07 3.57 -22.32
C THR A 26 4.75 3.68 -21.56
N PHE A 27 3.64 3.95 -22.26
CA PHE A 27 2.33 4.00 -21.64
C PHE A 27 1.90 2.63 -21.08
N LYS A 28 2.06 1.55 -21.86
CA LYS A 28 1.73 0.19 -21.42
C LYS A 28 2.50 -0.19 -20.16
N GLN A 29 3.80 0.09 -20.13
CA GLN A 29 4.64 -0.18 -18.97
C GLN A 29 4.16 0.62 -17.75
N ALA A 30 4.01 1.94 -17.89
CA ALA A 30 3.56 2.80 -16.80
C ALA A 30 2.17 2.39 -16.27
N ARG A 31 1.25 2.02 -17.16
CA ARG A 31 -0.06 1.49 -16.81
C ARG A 31 0.05 0.17 -16.07
N SER A 32 0.88 -0.76 -16.54
CA SER A 32 1.06 -2.06 -15.90
C SER A 32 1.66 -1.91 -14.51
N GLU A 33 2.70 -1.11 -14.35
CA GLU A 33 3.34 -0.84 -13.05
C GLU A 33 2.35 -0.19 -12.08
N THR A 34 1.60 0.81 -12.55
CA THR A 34 0.60 1.51 -11.73
C THR A 34 -0.54 0.58 -11.34
N LEU A 35 -1.06 -0.22 -12.29
CA LEU A 35 -2.15 -1.15 -12.03
C LEU A 35 -1.72 -2.22 -11.02
N THR A 36 -0.54 -2.82 -11.20
CA THR A 36 -0.01 -3.81 -10.27
C THR A 36 0.14 -3.22 -8.87
N LYS A 37 0.65 -1.99 -8.74
CA LYS A 37 0.74 -1.31 -7.45
C LYS A 37 -0.64 -1.14 -6.80
N VAL A 38 -1.61 -0.56 -7.51
CA VAL A 38 -2.96 -0.31 -6.97
C VAL A 38 -3.66 -1.61 -6.58
N VAL A 39 -3.58 -2.65 -7.42
CA VAL A 39 -4.16 -3.97 -7.11
C VAL A 39 -3.51 -4.56 -5.86
N THR A 40 -2.19 -4.42 -5.72
CA THR A 40 -1.46 -4.89 -4.54
C THR A 40 -1.90 -4.13 -3.29
N ASP A 41 -2.01 -2.80 -3.36
CA ASP A 41 -2.43 -1.96 -2.23
C ASP A 41 -3.86 -2.29 -1.79
N VAL A 42 -4.78 -2.48 -2.74
CA VAL A 42 -6.16 -2.90 -2.45
C VAL A 42 -6.22 -4.29 -1.83
N ALA A 43 -5.41 -5.24 -2.32
CA ALA A 43 -5.37 -6.59 -1.76
C ALA A 43 -4.87 -6.59 -0.30
N HIS A 44 -3.81 -5.83 0.00
CA HIS A 44 -3.29 -5.69 1.36
C HIS A 44 -4.29 -4.99 2.27
N PHE A 45 -4.93 -3.91 1.79
CA PHE A 45 -5.99 -3.23 2.53
C PHE A 45 -7.12 -4.21 2.86
N ALA A 46 -7.69 -4.89 1.86
CA ALA A 46 -8.78 -5.82 2.05
C ALA A 46 -8.41 -6.94 3.04
N TYR A 47 -7.20 -7.49 2.93
CA TYR A 47 -6.69 -8.50 3.85
C TYR A 47 -6.57 -7.96 5.29
N ALA A 48 -5.90 -6.82 5.49
CA ALA A 48 -5.71 -6.21 6.80
C ALA A 48 -7.04 -5.88 7.49
N ARG A 49 -8.00 -5.32 6.73
CA ARG A 49 -9.35 -5.05 7.19
C ARG A 49 -10.09 -6.33 7.57
N GLY A 50 -10.01 -7.36 6.72
CA GLY A 50 -10.63 -8.65 6.97
C GLY A 50 -10.11 -9.31 8.24
N VAL A 51 -8.80 -9.30 8.47
CA VAL A 51 -8.19 -9.82 9.70
C VAL A 51 -8.71 -9.07 10.93
N PHE A 52 -8.72 -7.74 10.90
CA PHE A 52 -9.23 -6.93 12.01
C PHE A 52 -10.72 -7.18 12.31
N THR A 53 -11.55 -7.27 11.28
CA THR A 53 -13.00 -7.54 11.42
C THR A 53 -13.27 -8.96 11.92
N ALA A 54 -12.38 -9.91 11.66
CA ALA A 54 -12.51 -11.29 12.16
C ALA A 54 -12.11 -11.45 13.63
N CYS A 55 -11.44 -10.46 14.24
CA CYS A 55 -11.09 -10.47 15.66
C CYS A 55 -12.35 -10.40 16.54
N ASP A 56 -12.28 -11.01 17.73
CA ASP A 56 -13.34 -10.88 18.74
C ASP A 56 -13.46 -9.43 19.23
N THR A 57 -14.65 -8.84 19.07
CA THR A 57 -14.98 -7.47 19.51
C THR A 57 -14.94 -7.27 21.03
N ALA A 58 -15.03 -8.35 21.82
CA ALA A 58 -14.83 -8.29 23.27
C ALA A 58 -13.36 -8.48 23.67
N GLY A 59 -12.52 -8.94 22.75
CA GLY A 59 -11.12 -9.27 22.97
C GLY A 59 -10.16 -8.07 22.88
N LYS A 60 -8.87 -8.39 22.98
CA LYS A 60 -7.78 -7.44 22.77
C LYS A 60 -7.07 -7.69 21.44
N VAL A 61 -6.51 -6.63 20.89
CA VAL A 61 -5.78 -6.63 19.63
C VAL A 61 -4.44 -5.91 19.76
N CYS A 62 -3.47 -6.34 18.96
CA CYS A 62 -2.15 -5.74 18.86
C CYS A 62 -1.91 -5.25 17.43
N TRP A 63 -1.26 -4.10 17.29
CA TRP A 63 -0.76 -3.62 16.00
C TRP A 63 0.58 -4.28 15.68
N VAL A 64 0.79 -4.67 14.43
CA VAL A 64 1.99 -5.36 13.98
C VAL A 64 2.52 -4.71 12.70
N VAL A 65 3.82 -4.45 12.68
CA VAL A 65 4.54 -3.95 11.51
C VAL A 65 4.93 -5.14 10.63
N ASP A 66 4.71 -5.02 9.32
CA ASP A 66 5.27 -5.98 8.36
C ASP A 66 6.78 -5.73 8.23
N ALA A 67 7.60 -6.69 8.67
CA ALA A 67 9.06 -6.60 8.60
C ALA A 67 9.60 -6.53 7.16
N ASN A 68 8.82 -6.96 6.16
CA ASN A 68 9.15 -6.84 4.75
C ASN A 68 8.40 -5.68 4.06
N GLY A 69 7.65 -4.90 4.83
CA GLY A 69 6.88 -3.76 4.35
C GLY A 69 7.69 -2.47 4.29
N PRO A 70 7.10 -1.39 3.75
CA PRO A 70 7.69 -0.07 3.83
C PRO A 70 7.79 0.42 5.28
N ALA A 71 8.85 1.16 5.59
CA ALA A 71 9.01 1.80 6.90
C ALA A 71 7.85 2.76 7.18
N CYS A 72 7.34 2.74 8.42
CA CYS A 72 6.17 3.51 8.82
C CYS A 72 6.23 3.82 10.32
N ALA A 73 6.55 5.08 10.65
CA ALA A 73 6.64 5.54 12.03
C ALA A 73 5.32 5.34 12.79
N ASP A 74 4.18 5.67 12.17
CA ASP A 74 2.87 5.47 12.80
C ASP A 74 2.59 3.99 13.13
N ALA A 75 3.01 3.07 12.26
CA ALA A 75 2.83 1.64 12.50
C ALA A 75 3.75 1.13 13.62
N GLU A 76 4.97 1.65 13.70
CA GLU A 76 5.91 1.37 14.79
C GLU A 76 5.38 1.90 16.12
N ASP A 77 4.90 3.15 16.16
CA ASP A 77 4.30 3.76 17.35
C ASP A 77 3.04 3.02 17.81
N ASN A 78 2.18 2.60 16.87
CA ASN A 78 1.01 1.80 17.20
C ASN A 78 1.36 0.41 17.73
N ALA A 79 2.44 -0.21 17.24
CA ALA A 79 2.91 -1.50 17.73
C ALA A 79 3.44 -1.41 19.18
N LEU A 80 4.03 -0.26 19.57
CA LEU A 80 4.51 -0.03 20.94
C LEU A 80 3.38 0.02 21.98
N ALA A 81 2.12 0.24 21.58
CA ALA A 81 0.98 0.20 22.49
C ALA A 81 0.72 -1.19 23.09
N GLY A 82 1.19 -2.25 22.43
CA GLY A 82 0.86 -3.62 22.79
C GLY A 82 -0.63 -3.93 22.60
N ALA A 83 -1.23 -4.62 23.57
CA ALA A 83 -2.60 -5.10 23.49
C ALA A 83 -3.62 -4.06 23.99
N ILE A 84 -4.47 -3.56 23.10
CA ILE A 84 -5.59 -2.65 23.42
C ILE A 84 -6.94 -3.32 23.19
N ARG A 85 -8.04 -2.72 23.66
CA ARG A 85 -9.38 -3.27 23.41
C ARG A 85 -9.73 -3.15 21.93
N HIS A 86 -10.39 -4.17 21.36
CA HIS A 86 -10.90 -4.07 19.99
C HIS A 86 -11.79 -2.82 19.81
N GLY A 87 -11.52 -2.04 18.76
CA GLY A 87 -12.23 -0.80 18.44
C GLY A 87 -11.76 0.44 19.20
N GLU A 88 -10.78 0.32 20.10
CA GLU A 88 -10.12 1.46 20.73
C GLU A 88 -9.09 2.10 19.77
N ALA A 89 -8.83 3.40 19.93
CA ALA A 89 -7.82 4.10 19.16
C ALA A 89 -6.42 3.69 19.61
N PHE A 90 -5.56 3.37 18.65
CA PHE A 90 -4.13 3.24 18.85
C PHE A 90 -3.48 4.64 19.03
N PRO A 91 -2.21 4.73 19.50
CA PRO A 91 -1.53 5.98 19.80
C PRO A 91 -1.60 7.07 18.71
N THR A 92 -1.53 6.69 17.43
CA THR A 92 -1.60 7.66 16.32
C THR A 92 -3.04 7.95 15.86
N GLY A 93 -4.05 7.46 16.58
CA GLY A 93 -5.47 7.78 16.41
C GLY A 93 -6.26 6.79 15.54
N GLN A 94 -5.60 5.85 14.87
CA GLN A 94 -6.27 4.85 14.05
C GLN A 94 -7.00 3.83 14.94
N LEU A 95 -8.24 3.50 14.57
CA LEU A 95 -9.01 2.42 15.22
C LEU A 95 -8.65 1.04 14.68
N HIS A 96 -7.97 1.01 13.53
CA HIS A 96 -7.85 -0.16 12.69
C HIS A 96 -6.77 0.04 11.62
N PRO A 97 -6.22 -1.03 11.01
CA PRO A 97 -5.25 -0.89 9.95
C PRO A 97 -5.94 -0.38 8.66
N LEU A 98 -5.22 0.25 7.74
CA LEU A 98 -3.78 0.56 7.74
C LEU A 98 -3.47 1.90 8.44
N ALA A 99 -2.20 2.18 8.75
CA ALA A 99 -1.77 3.49 9.26
C ALA A 99 -2.02 4.61 8.23
N HIS A 100 -1.69 4.34 6.96
CA HIS A 100 -1.89 5.20 5.80
C HIS A 100 -1.89 4.37 4.51
N ASP A 101 -2.22 5.01 3.39
CA ASP A 101 -2.19 4.38 2.07
C ASP A 101 -0.80 3.80 1.76
N GLY A 102 -0.78 2.57 1.23
CA GLY A 102 0.45 1.84 0.90
C GLY A 102 1.20 1.23 2.09
N CYS A 103 0.75 1.44 3.33
CA CYS A 103 1.31 0.73 4.49
C CYS A 103 0.92 -0.76 4.45
N ARG A 104 1.68 -1.62 5.13
CA ARG A 104 1.44 -3.08 5.20
C ARG A 104 1.21 -3.61 6.61
N CYS A 105 0.97 -2.71 7.57
CA CYS A 105 0.70 -3.08 8.94
C CYS A 105 -0.61 -3.87 9.11
N LEU A 106 -0.69 -4.63 10.18
CA LEU A 106 -1.86 -5.43 10.55
C LEU A 106 -2.28 -5.11 11.97
N VAL A 107 -3.52 -5.44 12.29
CA VAL A 107 -4.00 -5.55 13.67
C VAL A 107 -4.51 -6.96 13.86
N ILE A 108 -3.96 -7.68 14.84
CA ILE A 108 -4.22 -9.10 15.09
C ILE A 108 -4.75 -9.30 16.52
N PRO A 109 -5.39 -10.44 16.84
CA PRO A 109 -5.72 -10.78 18.22
C PRO A 109 -4.45 -10.81 19.09
N ALA A 110 -4.53 -10.24 20.30
CA ALA A 110 -3.43 -10.24 21.25
C ALA A 110 -3.11 -11.64 21.80
N ASP A 111 -4.12 -12.51 21.82
CA ASP A 111 -4.04 -13.86 22.36
C ASP A 111 -4.05 -14.87 21.21
N LYS A 112 -2.89 -15.47 20.95
CA LYS A 112 -2.74 -16.75 20.25
C LYS A 112 -1.74 -17.62 20.99
#